data_AF-A0A7Y4B166-F1
#
_entry.id   AF-A0A7Y4B166-F1
#
_cell.length_a   1.000
_cell.length_b   1.000
_cell.length_c   1.000
_cell.angle_alpha   90.00
_cell.angle_beta   90.00
_cell.angle_gamma   90.00
#
_symmetry.space_group_name_H-M   'P 1'
#
loop_
_entity.id
_entity.type
_entity.pdbx_description
1 polymer ?
#
loop_
_entity_poly.entity_id
_entity_poly.type
_entity_poly.pdbx_seq_one_letter_code
_entity_poly.pdbx_strand_id
1 'polypeptide(L)'
;MSDLPTPPSTYILRELHDVAVPSSVSWYPQTIGWKILAAVAFIALVYFAYRLARQWWHNRYRKEALLAISQINPSDKDMPKVLFSVLKVVLIHIDSRNAKLFDTAFLRKLDALYPQTEDSQANSLVVFNDELSKRWLQSIVDPSVMLTNEDRVTLIARAKNWVSEHRGDAQKSAAKKSPRLKRKAHQGGQHE
;
A
#
# COMPACT_ATOMS: atom_id res chain seq x y z
N MET A 1 68.54 -5.44 60.82
CA MET A 1 67.86 -5.32 59.51
C MET A 1 66.49 -5.95 59.70
N SER A 2 65.37 -5.23 59.70
CA SER A 2 65.09 -3.85 59.28
C SER A 2 63.76 -3.44 59.93
N ASP A 3 63.76 -2.49 60.85
CA ASP A 3 62.52 -1.87 61.33
C ASP A 3 61.99 -0.97 60.22
N LEU A 4 60.84 -1.33 59.63
CA LEU A 4 60.16 -0.48 58.65
C LEU A 4 59.55 0.72 59.39
N PRO A 5 59.82 1.96 58.97
CA PRO A 5 59.22 3.13 59.60
C PRO A 5 57.71 3.11 59.34
N THR A 6 56.92 2.95 60.41
CA THR A 6 55.48 3.18 60.35
C THR A 6 55.22 4.66 60.08
N PRO A 7 54.43 5.02 59.06
CA PRO A 7 54.14 6.40 58.75
C PRO A 7 53.44 7.08 59.94
N PRO A 8 53.68 8.38 60.18
CA PRO A 8 53.09 9.10 61.29
C PRO A 8 51.56 9.09 61.15
N SER A 9 50.87 8.69 62.22
CA SER A 9 49.41 8.73 62.33
C SER A 9 48.95 10.18 62.47
N THR A 10 48.95 10.90 61.35
CA THR A 10 48.52 12.29 61.28
C THR A 10 47.06 12.40 61.69
N TYR A 11 46.81 13.08 62.82
CA TYR A 11 45.48 13.32 63.42
C TYR A 11 44.43 13.89 62.44
N ILE A 12 44.87 14.48 61.33
CA ILE A 12 44.06 15.02 60.23
C ILE A 12 43.14 13.95 59.59
N LEU A 13 43.55 12.67 59.59
CA LEU A 13 42.76 11.58 59.01
C LEU A 13 41.71 11.00 59.97
N ARG A 14 41.77 11.31 61.28
CA ARG A 14 40.84 10.76 62.29
C ARG A 14 39.48 11.45 62.22
N GLU A 15 39.42 12.70 61.79
CA GLU A 15 38.19 13.48 61.68
C GLU A 15 37.55 13.43 60.29
N LEU A 16 38.08 12.63 59.37
CA LEU A 16 37.46 12.39 58.08
C LEU A 16 36.26 11.46 58.27
N HIS A 17 35.14 12.06 58.65
CA HIS A 17 33.85 11.39 58.76
C HIS A 17 33.49 10.82 57.38
N ASP A 18 33.27 9.50 57.32
CA ASP A 18 32.86 8.82 56.10
C ASP A 18 31.58 9.49 55.57
N VAL A 19 31.67 10.13 54.41
CA VAL A 19 30.54 10.83 53.82
C VAL A 19 29.61 9.76 53.29
N ALA A 20 28.51 9.52 53.99
CA ALA A 20 27.49 8.56 53.58
C ALA A 20 27.14 8.81 52.10
N VAL A 21 27.47 7.84 51.25
CA VAL A 21 27.21 7.91 49.82
C VAL A 21 25.69 8.10 49.67
N PRO A 22 25.21 9.19 49.03
CA PRO A 22 23.79 9.40 48.91
C PRO A 22 23.19 8.18 48.21
N SER A 23 22.10 7.65 48.77
CA SER A 23 21.34 6.56 48.14
C SER A 23 21.15 6.89 46.67
N SER A 24 21.49 5.94 45.79
CA SER A 24 21.46 6.15 44.34
C SER A 24 20.16 6.83 43.93
N VAL A 25 20.28 8.02 43.33
CA VAL A 25 19.12 8.77 42.87
C VAL A 25 18.37 7.88 41.90
N SER A 26 17.13 7.54 42.26
CA SER A 26 16.29 6.72 41.41
C SER A 26 16.10 7.46 40.08
N TRP A 27 16.70 6.91 39.03
CA TRP A 27 16.52 7.37 37.65
C TRP A 27 15.11 7.10 37.12
N TYR A 28 14.18 6.67 37.99
CA TYR A 28 12.77 6.55 37.69
C TYR A 28 12.05 7.86 38.05
N PRO A 29 11.79 8.74 37.09
CA PRO A 29 11.12 10.02 37.33
C PRO A 29 9.70 9.77 37.85
N GLN A 30 9.43 10.26 39.06
CA GLN A 30 8.13 10.18 39.75
C GLN A 30 7.10 11.17 39.18
N THR A 31 7.21 11.54 37.91
CA THR A 31 6.34 12.56 37.28
C THR A 31 5.37 11.91 36.30
N ILE A 32 4.14 12.44 36.27
CA ILE A 32 3.08 12.04 35.33
C ILE A 32 3.55 12.10 33.85
N GLY A 33 4.59 12.88 33.55
CA GLY A 33 5.14 13.07 32.21
C GLY A 33 5.48 11.77 31.47
N TRP A 34 5.98 10.74 32.15
CA TRP A 34 6.28 9.46 31.51
C TRP A 34 5.04 8.64 31.18
N LYS A 35 3.98 8.76 31.98
CA LYS A 35 2.69 8.17 31.65
C LYS A 35 2.08 8.84 30.42
N ILE A 36 2.21 10.16 30.31
CA ILE A 36 1.79 10.93 29.13
C ILE A 36 2.64 10.51 27.92
N LEU A 37 3.97 10.43 28.06
CA LEU A 37 4.86 10.01 26.99
C LEU A 37 4.53 8.59 26.50
N ALA A 38 4.32 7.65 27.43
CA ALA A 38 3.91 6.28 27.12
C ALA A 38 2.55 6.25 26.40
N ALA A 39 1.58 7.06 26.85
CA ALA A 39 0.27 7.16 26.20
C ALA A 39 0.40 7.71 24.77
N VAL A 40 1.20 8.76 24.56
CA VAL A 40 1.46 9.31 23.22
C VAL A 40 2.15 8.29 22.32
N ALA A 41 3.18 7.60 22.82
CA ALA A 41 3.88 6.55 22.09
C ALA A 41 2.95 5.39 21.73
N PHE A 42 2.05 5.01 22.64
CA PHE A 42 1.05 3.98 22.40
C PHE A 42 0.06 4.39 21.31
N ILE A 43 -0.46 5.62 21.34
CA ILE A 43 -1.36 6.14 20.30
C ILE A 43 -0.64 6.16 18.93
N ALA A 44 0.61 6.60 18.90
CA ALA A 44 1.41 6.60 17.68
C ALA A 44 1.60 5.17 17.15
N LEU A 45 1.91 4.21 18.02
CA LEU A 45 2.08 2.80 17.65
C LEU A 45 0.78 2.21 17.09
N VAL A 46 -0.36 2.45 17.72
CA VAL A 46 -1.67 2.02 17.22
C VAL A 46 -1.98 2.65 15.87
N TYR A 47 -1.67 3.94 15.70
CA TYR A 47 -1.84 4.62 14.41
C TYR A 47 -0.97 4.02 13.31
N PHE A 48 0.30 3.74 13.60
CA PHE A 48 1.21 3.09 12.65
C PHE A 48 0.75 1.67 12.32
N ALA A 49 0.35 0.88 13.32
CA ALA A 49 -0.19 -0.46 13.13
C ALA A 49 -1.46 -0.43 12.27
N TYR A 50 -2.38 0.51 12.52
CA TYR A 50 -3.57 0.69 11.71
C TYR A 50 -3.22 1.06 10.26
N ARG A 51 -2.25 1.94 10.05
CA ARG A 51 -1.80 2.33 8.71
C ARG A 51 -1.18 1.15 7.96
N LEU A 52 -0.30 0.38 8.62
CA LEU A 52 0.30 -0.83 8.04
C LEU A 52 -0.75 -1.89 7.74
N ALA A 53 -1.67 -2.14 8.68
CA ALA A 53 -2.76 -3.08 8.49
C ALA A 53 -3.61 -2.66 7.29
N ARG A 54 -4.00 -1.39 7.19
CA ARG A 54 -4.77 -0.88 6.05
C ARG A 54 -4.02 -1.08 4.73
N GLN A 55 -2.72 -0.80 4.69
CA GLN A 55 -1.90 -1.03 3.51
C GLN A 55 -1.79 -2.52 3.15
N TRP A 56 -1.70 -3.39 4.16
CA TRP A 56 -1.67 -4.84 3.98
C TRP A 56 -3.01 -5.39 3.46
N TRP A 57 -4.13 -4.93 4.02
CA TRP A 57 -5.48 -5.25 3.54
C TRP A 57 -5.68 -4.81 2.09
N HIS A 58 -5.20 -3.62 1.73
CA HIS A 58 -5.19 -3.15 0.33
C HIS A 58 -4.25 -3.94 -0.59
N ASN A 59 -3.34 -4.77 -0.08
CA ASN A 59 -2.49 -5.61 -0.93
C ASN A 59 -2.94 -7.08 -0.95
N ARG A 60 -3.89 -7.47 -0.09
CA ARG A 60 -4.39 -8.84 0.01
C ARG A 60 -5.16 -9.27 -1.23
N TYR A 61 -6.08 -8.43 -1.72
CA TYR A 61 -6.85 -8.73 -2.94
C TYR A 61 -5.95 -8.97 -4.15
N ARG A 62 -4.80 -8.27 -4.23
CA ARG A 62 -3.82 -8.46 -5.32
C ARG A 62 -3.20 -9.84 -5.27
N LYS A 63 -2.82 -10.31 -4.08
CA LYS A 63 -2.28 -11.65 -3.89
C LYS A 63 -3.30 -12.72 -4.28
N GLU A 64 -4.55 -12.57 -3.84
CA GLU A 64 -5.64 -13.50 -4.17
C GLU A 64 -5.91 -13.53 -5.68
N ALA A 65 -5.91 -12.37 -6.34
CA ALA A 65 -6.06 -12.28 -7.79
C ALA A 65 -4.88 -12.88 -8.56
N LEU A 66 -3.64 -12.65 -8.11
CA LEU A 66 -2.45 -13.26 -8.73
C LEU A 66 -2.46 -14.78 -8.57
N LEU A 67 -2.85 -15.28 -7.40
CA LEU A 67 -3.03 -16.72 -7.17
C LEU A 67 -4.11 -17.29 -8.08
N ALA A 68 -5.26 -16.64 -8.19
CA ALA A 68 -6.33 -17.06 -9.09
C ALA A 68 -5.85 -17.13 -10.55
N ILE A 69 -5.18 -16.09 -11.05
CA ILE A 69 -4.65 -16.08 -12.44
C ILE A 69 -3.53 -17.13 -12.61
N SER A 70 -2.76 -17.43 -11.58
CA SER A 70 -1.71 -18.46 -11.64
C SER A 70 -2.26 -19.89 -11.79
N GLN A 71 -3.48 -20.14 -11.31
CA GLN A 71 -4.15 -21.44 -11.41
C GLN A 71 -4.87 -21.66 -12.75
N ILE A 72 -5.01 -20.61 -13.56
CA ILE A 72 -5.66 -20.68 -14.87
C ILE A 72 -4.77 -21.44 -15.85
N ASN A 73 -5.28 -22.53 -16.42
CA ASN A 73 -4.61 -23.25 -17.50
C ASN A 73 -5.01 -22.66 -18.86
N PRO A 74 -4.07 -22.29 -19.75
CA PRO A 74 -4.40 -21.79 -21.09
C PRO A 74 -5.21 -22.80 -21.93
N SER A 75 -5.08 -24.11 -21.69
CA SER A 75 -5.82 -25.13 -22.45
C SER A 75 -7.29 -25.25 -22.03
N ASP A 76 -7.68 -24.70 -20.89
CA ASP A 76 -9.06 -24.81 -20.40
C ASP A 76 -10.05 -24.06 -21.30
N LYS A 77 -11.22 -24.66 -21.54
CA LYS A 77 -12.29 -24.03 -22.33
C LYS A 77 -12.86 -22.78 -21.64
N ASP A 78 -12.91 -22.79 -20.31
CA ASP A 78 -13.45 -21.69 -19.52
C ASP A 78 -12.41 -20.61 -19.19
N MET A 79 -11.15 -20.78 -19.61
CA MET A 79 -10.07 -19.83 -19.42
C MET A 79 -10.48 -18.37 -19.71
N PRO A 80 -11.09 -18.04 -20.88
CA PRO A 80 -11.46 -16.66 -21.19
C PRO A 80 -12.40 -16.05 -20.15
N LYS A 81 -13.37 -16.84 -19.67
CA LYS A 81 -14.41 -16.43 -18.72
C LYS A 81 -13.84 -16.26 -17.32
N VAL A 82 -13.00 -17.20 -16.89
CA VAL A 82 -12.34 -17.13 -15.57
C VAL A 82 -11.42 -15.93 -15.51
N LEU A 83 -10.61 -15.70 -16.55
CA LEU A 83 -9.72 -14.55 -16.62
C LEU A 83 -10.49 -13.22 -16.53
N PHE A 84 -11.61 -13.12 -17.25
CA PHE A 84 -12.46 -11.92 -17.23
C PHE A 84 -13.05 -11.71 -15.84
N SER A 85 -13.57 -12.77 -15.23
CA SER A 85 -14.16 -12.72 -13.89
C SER A 85 -13.16 -12.24 -12.85
N VAL A 86 -11.92 -12.74 -12.88
CA VAL A 86 -10.87 -12.32 -11.94
C VAL A 86 -10.53 -10.83 -12.13
N LEU A 87 -10.29 -10.40 -13.37
CA LEU A 87 -9.99 -8.98 -13.65
C LEU A 87 -11.17 -8.07 -13.27
N LYS A 88 -12.40 -8.53 -13.49
CA LYS A 88 -13.62 -7.81 -13.12
C LYS A 88 -13.75 -7.64 -11.61
N VAL A 89 -13.49 -8.69 -10.83
CA VAL A 89 -13.48 -8.64 -9.36
C VAL A 89 -12.43 -7.64 -8.86
N VAL A 90 -11.20 -7.68 -9.41
CA VAL A 90 -10.15 -6.70 -9.06
C VAL A 90 -10.62 -5.27 -9.36
N LEU A 91 -11.22 -5.03 -10.52
CA LEU A 91 -11.68 -3.71 -10.92
C LEU A 91 -12.79 -3.16 -10.00
N ILE A 92 -13.71 -4.02 -9.57
CA ILE A 92 -14.77 -3.70 -8.60
C ILE A 92 -14.17 -3.43 -7.21
N HIS A 93 -13.14 -4.18 -6.81
CA HIS A 93 -12.47 -3.98 -5.53
C HIS A 93 -11.74 -2.62 -5.47
N ILE A 94 -11.20 -2.15 -6.60
CA ILE A 94 -10.60 -0.82 -6.72
C ILE A 94 -11.67 0.28 -6.52
N ASP A 95 -12.74 0.21 -7.31
CA ASP A 95 -13.90 1.10 -7.20
C ASP A 95 -15.17 0.35 -7.64
N SER A 96 -16.15 0.26 -6.74
CA SER A 96 -17.42 -0.42 -7.00
C SER A 96 -18.20 0.19 -8.17
N ARG A 97 -17.93 1.45 -8.53
CA ARG A 97 -18.52 2.11 -9.72
C ARG A 97 -18.10 1.44 -11.02
N ASN A 98 -16.96 0.75 -11.04
CA ASN A 98 -16.48 0.03 -12.22
C ASN A 98 -17.30 -1.25 -12.52
N ALA A 99 -18.22 -1.65 -11.62
CA ALA A 99 -19.10 -2.79 -11.85
C ALA A 99 -19.90 -2.65 -13.16
N LYS A 100 -20.27 -1.43 -13.54
CA LYS A 100 -21.05 -1.12 -14.75
C LYS A 100 -20.24 -1.14 -16.06
N LEU A 101 -18.91 -1.21 -15.99
CA LEU A 101 -18.05 -1.13 -17.19
C LEU A 101 -17.95 -2.47 -17.90
N PHE A 102 -18.31 -2.54 -19.17
CA PHE A 102 -18.20 -3.74 -20.00
C PHE A 102 -17.49 -3.41 -21.31
N ASP A 103 -17.11 -4.45 -22.05
CA ASP A 103 -16.53 -4.36 -23.38
C ASP A 103 -15.32 -3.40 -23.46
N THR A 104 -15.34 -2.48 -24.41
CA THR A 104 -14.28 -1.50 -24.63
C THR A 104 -14.12 -0.51 -23.47
N ALA A 105 -15.20 -0.20 -22.74
CA ALA A 105 -15.13 0.67 -21.58
C ALA A 105 -14.40 0.00 -20.41
N PHE A 106 -14.52 -1.33 -20.29
CA PHE A 106 -13.73 -2.12 -19.37
C PHE A 106 -12.25 -2.10 -19.75
N LEU A 107 -11.91 -2.40 -21.01
CA LEU A 107 -10.51 -2.41 -21.49
C LEU A 107 -9.82 -1.05 -21.30
N ARG A 108 -10.50 0.04 -21.68
CA ARG A 108 -9.97 1.41 -21.50
C ARG A 108 -9.72 1.75 -20.03
N LYS A 109 -10.52 1.19 -19.11
CA LYS A 109 -10.31 1.41 -17.68
C LYS A 109 -9.10 0.64 -17.16
N LEU A 110 -8.81 -0.55 -17.68
CA LEU A 110 -7.59 -1.28 -17.37
C LEU A 110 -6.35 -0.45 -17.79
N ASP A 111 -6.35 0.07 -19.02
CA ASP A 111 -5.27 0.92 -19.53
C ASP A 111 -5.08 2.19 -18.70
N ALA A 112 -6.18 2.83 -18.29
CA ALA A 112 -6.14 4.04 -17.46
C ALA A 112 -5.59 3.81 -16.04
N LEU A 113 -5.63 2.57 -15.55
CA LEU A 113 -5.12 2.18 -14.23
C LEU A 113 -3.68 1.65 -14.29
N TYR A 114 -3.16 1.42 -15.50
CA TYR A 114 -1.78 1.04 -15.73
C TYR A 114 -0.86 2.27 -15.58
N PRO A 115 0.30 2.16 -14.91
CA PRO A 115 1.22 3.27 -14.79
C PRO A 115 1.76 3.69 -16.16
N GLN A 116 1.39 4.89 -16.61
CA GLN A 116 2.04 5.53 -17.74
C GLN A 116 3.38 6.08 -17.23
N THR A 117 4.46 5.32 -17.35
CA THR A 117 5.83 5.84 -17.17
C THR A 117 6.20 6.67 -18.40
N GLU A 118 6.76 7.87 -18.17
CA GLU A 118 7.17 8.81 -19.23
C GLU A 118 8.39 8.31 -20.03
N ASP A 119 9.05 7.24 -19.55
CA ASP A 119 10.17 6.59 -20.22
C ASP A 119 9.68 5.76 -21.41
N SER A 120 9.56 6.48 -22.53
CA SER A 120 8.88 6.14 -23.78
C SER A 120 9.48 4.97 -24.59
N GLN A 121 10.35 4.14 -24.00
CA GLN A 121 10.99 3.01 -24.69
C GLN A 121 10.62 1.63 -24.12
N ALA A 122 10.19 1.55 -22.86
CA ALA A 122 9.71 0.31 -22.26
C ALA A 122 8.17 0.20 -22.23
N ASN A 123 7.47 1.33 -22.39
CA ASN A 123 6.04 1.43 -22.11
C ASN A 123 5.11 1.09 -23.31
N SER A 124 5.68 0.62 -24.42
CA SER A 124 4.94 0.34 -25.67
C SER A 124 4.28 -1.04 -25.72
N LEU A 125 4.46 -1.89 -24.71
CA LEU A 125 4.18 -3.32 -24.86
C LEU A 125 2.88 -3.83 -24.22
N VAL A 126 2.20 -3.06 -23.38
CA VAL A 126 1.02 -3.56 -22.65
C VAL A 126 -0.18 -2.62 -22.78
N VAL A 127 -0.78 -2.62 -23.96
CA VAL A 127 -2.11 -2.02 -24.20
C VAL A 127 -3.15 -3.13 -24.13
N PHE A 128 -4.11 -3.03 -23.22
CA PHE A 128 -5.26 -3.94 -23.12
C PHE A 128 -6.37 -3.58 -24.10
N ASN A 129 -6.49 -2.33 -24.56
CA ASN A 129 -7.44 -1.99 -25.62
C ASN A 129 -6.91 -2.32 -27.02
N ASP A 130 -6.45 -3.56 -27.22
CA ASP A 130 -5.97 -4.10 -28.50
C ASP A 130 -6.98 -5.07 -29.15
N GLU A 131 -6.75 -5.42 -30.42
CA GLU A 131 -7.62 -6.36 -31.16
C GLU A 131 -7.67 -7.75 -30.53
N LEU A 132 -6.57 -8.20 -29.89
CA LEU A 132 -6.53 -9.47 -29.19
C LEU A 132 -7.45 -9.47 -27.96
N SER A 133 -7.47 -8.40 -27.16
CA SER A 133 -8.38 -8.31 -26.00
C SER A 133 -9.83 -8.13 -26.41
N LYS A 134 -10.10 -7.46 -27.55
CA LYS A 134 -11.46 -7.41 -28.12
C LYS A 134 -11.93 -8.79 -28.57
N ARG A 135 -11.10 -9.53 -29.30
CA ARG A 135 -11.36 -10.93 -29.69
C ARG A 135 -11.57 -11.84 -28.47
N TRP A 136 -10.79 -11.61 -27.41
CA TRP A 136 -10.99 -12.30 -26.15
C TRP A 136 -12.36 -12.05 -25.55
N LEU A 137 -12.81 -10.79 -25.44
CA LEU A 137 -14.15 -10.47 -24.93
C LEU A 137 -15.25 -11.05 -25.84
N GLN A 138 -15.06 -11.04 -27.15
CA GLN A 138 -15.98 -11.68 -28.09
C GLN A 138 -16.07 -13.19 -27.87
N SER A 139 -14.94 -13.89 -27.63
CA SER A 139 -14.93 -15.34 -27.38
C SER A 139 -15.70 -15.78 -26.12
N ILE A 140 -15.94 -14.86 -25.18
CA ILE A 140 -16.74 -15.13 -23.97
C ILE A 140 -18.23 -15.24 -24.32
N VAL A 141 -18.68 -14.43 -25.28
CA VAL A 141 -20.08 -14.32 -25.70
C VAL A 141 -20.37 -15.28 -26.85
N ASP A 142 -19.46 -15.34 -27.82
CA ASP A 142 -19.58 -16.14 -29.04
C ASP A 142 -18.57 -17.30 -29.04
N PRO A 143 -19.04 -18.56 -28.88
CA PRO A 143 -18.19 -19.75 -28.91
C PRO A 143 -17.50 -19.99 -30.26
N SER A 144 -17.91 -19.33 -31.34
CA SER A 144 -17.30 -19.49 -32.66
C SER A 144 -15.95 -18.78 -32.78
N VAL A 145 -15.70 -17.76 -31.94
CA VAL A 145 -14.43 -17.02 -31.92
C VAL A 145 -13.37 -17.84 -31.19
N MET A 146 -12.48 -18.47 -31.97
CA MET A 146 -11.39 -19.27 -31.45
C MET A 146 -10.19 -18.40 -31.04
N LEU A 147 -9.75 -18.54 -29.79
CA LEU A 147 -8.47 -18.02 -29.30
C LEU A 147 -7.39 -19.10 -29.44
N THR A 148 -6.28 -18.77 -30.08
CA THR A 148 -5.12 -19.66 -30.16
C THR A 148 -4.50 -19.84 -28.77
N ASN A 149 -3.82 -20.97 -28.51
CA ASN A 149 -3.15 -21.16 -27.21
C ASN A 149 -2.10 -20.07 -26.92
N GLU A 150 -1.46 -19.51 -27.96
CA GLU A 150 -0.53 -18.39 -27.84
C GLU A 150 -1.22 -17.10 -27.37
N ASP A 151 -2.39 -16.79 -27.94
CA ASP A 151 -3.20 -15.65 -27.49
C ASP A 151 -3.59 -15.81 -26.01
N ARG A 152 -3.97 -17.03 -25.61
CA ARG A 152 -4.37 -17.35 -24.24
C ARG A 152 -3.23 -17.18 -23.24
N VAL A 153 -2.03 -17.67 -23.56
CA VAL A 153 -0.83 -17.49 -22.74
C VAL A 153 -0.48 -16.00 -22.61
N THR A 154 -0.55 -15.27 -23.73
CA THR A 154 -0.30 -13.83 -23.76
C THR A 154 -1.28 -13.07 -22.88
N LEU A 155 -2.57 -13.38 -22.95
CA LEU A 155 -3.62 -12.78 -22.11
C LEU A 155 -3.38 -13.02 -20.62
N ILE A 156 -3.03 -14.26 -20.23
CA ILE A 156 -2.74 -14.61 -18.85
C ILE A 156 -1.52 -13.83 -18.35
N ALA A 157 -0.44 -13.78 -19.13
CA ALA A 157 0.77 -13.03 -18.78
C ALA A 157 0.47 -11.53 -18.62
N ARG A 158 -0.29 -10.96 -19.56
CA ARG A 158 -0.70 -9.56 -19.53
C ARG A 158 -1.55 -9.24 -18.30
N ALA A 159 -2.51 -10.11 -17.97
CA ALA A 159 -3.36 -9.97 -16.79
C ALA A 159 -2.54 -10.05 -15.49
N LYS A 160 -1.59 -10.98 -15.38
CA LYS A 160 -0.67 -11.05 -14.23
C LYS A 160 0.12 -9.75 -14.07
N ASN A 161 0.66 -9.22 -15.16
CA ASN A 161 1.42 -7.98 -15.12
C ASN A 161 0.56 -6.80 -14.65
N TRP A 162 -0.64 -6.67 -15.22
CA TRP A 162 -1.58 -5.63 -14.82
C TRP A 162 -2.01 -5.72 -13.34
N VAL A 163 -2.33 -6.92 -12.84
CA VAL A 163 -2.71 -7.09 -11.42
C VAL A 163 -1.53 -6.74 -10.49
N SER A 164 -0.29 -6.99 -10.91
CA SER A 164 0.90 -6.61 -10.15
C SER A 164 1.10 -5.09 -10.09
N GLU A 165 0.94 -4.40 -11.23
CA GLU A 165 1.37 -3.00 -11.38
C GLU A 165 0.26 -1.94 -11.28
N HIS A 166 -1.02 -2.32 -11.38
CA HIS A 166 -2.10 -1.34 -11.42
C HIS A 166 -2.11 -0.43 -10.19
N ARG A 167 -2.32 0.87 -10.40
CA ARG A 167 -2.31 1.88 -9.33
C ARG A 167 -3.73 2.18 -8.84
N GLY A 168 -4.32 1.27 -8.05
CA GLY A 168 -5.63 1.48 -7.42
C GLY A 168 -5.66 2.63 -6.38
N ASP A 169 -4.59 2.79 -5.60
CA ASP A 169 -4.53 3.75 -4.48
C ASP A 169 -4.06 5.15 -4.86
N ALA A 170 -3.33 5.29 -5.98
CA ALA A 170 -2.80 6.57 -6.43
C ALA A 170 -3.93 7.52 -6.85
N GLN A 171 -4.99 7.00 -7.48
CA GLN A 171 -6.12 7.80 -7.93
C GLN A 171 -6.99 8.29 -6.74
N LYS A 172 -7.15 7.46 -5.69
CA LYS A 172 -7.83 7.87 -4.44
C LYS A 172 -7.03 8.93 -3.68
N SER A 173 -5.70 8.82 -3.66
CA SER A 173 -4.82 9.79 -3.01
C SER A 173 -4.72 11.12 -3.78
N ALA A 174 -4.71 11.08 -5.11
CA ALA A 174 -4.75 12.27 -5.97
C ALA A 174 -6.09 13.02 -5.83
N ALA A 175 -7.22 12.29 -5.84
CA ALA A 175 -8.54 12.89 -5.65
C ALA A 175 -8.74 13.54 -4.26
N LYS A 176 -8.05 13.04 -3.23
CA LYS A 176 -8.09 13.63 -1.87
C LYS A 176 -7.22 14.90 -1.75
N LYS A 177 -6.25 15.10 -2.64
CA LYS A 177 -5.34 16.27 -2.64
C LYS A 177 -5.87 17.46 -3.43
N SER A 178 -6.96 17.34 -4.19
CA SER A 178 -7.59 18.48 -4.86
C SER A 178 -8.39 19.30 -3.84
N PRO A 179 -7.99 20.54 -3.51
CA PRO A 179 -8.84 21.42 -2.73
C PRO A 179 -10.05 21.76 -3.61
N ARG A 180 -11.26 21.35 -3.19
CA ARG A 180 -12.50 21.88 -3.76
C ARG A 180 -12.51 23.38 -3.54
N LEU A 181 -12.05 24.16 -4.52
CA LEU A 181 -12.28 25.59 -4.61
C LEU A 181 -13.80 25.78 -4.74
N LYS A 182 -14.48 26.01 -3.60
CA LYS A 182 -15.83 26.55 -3.57
C LYS A 182 -15.78 27.95 -4.18
N ARG A 183 -16.03 28.08 -5.47
CA ARG A 183 -16.46 29.34 -6.07
C ARG A 183 -17.87 29.64 -5.52
N LYS A 184 -17.94 30.52 -4.52
CA LYS A 184 -19.18 31.26 -4.22
C LYS A 184 -19.41 32.21 -5.39
N ALA A 185 -20.35 31.88 -6.27
CA ALA A 185 -20.91 32.87 -7.19
C ALA A 185 -21.78 33.82 -6.37
N HIS A 186 -21.31 35.05 -6.17
CA HIS A 186 -22.11 36.13 -5.61
C HIS A 186 -23.13 36.53 -6.68
N GLN A 187 -24.37 36.12 -6.47
CA GLN A 187 -25.53 36.59 -7.22
C GLN A 187 -25.83 38.00 -6.70
N GLY A 188 -25.34 39.01 -7.40
CA GLY A 188 -25.75 40.41 -7.24
C GLY A 188 -26.68 40.76 -8.39
N GLY A 189 -27.95 40.35 -8.27
CA GLY A 189 -29.01 40.69 -9.20
C GLY A 189 -29.63 42.02 -8.80
N GLN A 190 -29.48 42.97 -9.71
CA GLN A 190 -30.14 44.27 -9.82
C GLN A 190 -31.54 44.33 -9.19
N HIS A 191 -31.72 45.26 -8.27
CA HIS A 191 -32.95 46.00 -8.07
C HIS A 191 -32.55 47.47 -7.99
N GLU A 192 -32.83 48.21 -9.05
CA GLU A 192 -33.35 49.59 -9.07
C GLU A 192 -33.67 49.99 -10.51
#